data_AF-A0A5D2I1P1-F1
#
_entry.id   AF-A0A5D2I1P1-F1
#
_cell.length_a   1.000
_cell.length_b   1.000
_cell.length_c   1.000
_cell.angle_alpha   90.00
_cell.angle_beta   90.00
_cell.angle_gamma   90.00
#
_symmetry.space_group_name_H-M   'P 1'
#
loop_
_entity.id
_entity.type
_entity.pdbx_description
1 polymer ?
#
loop_
_entity_poly.entity_id
_entity_poly.type
_entity_poly.pdbx_seq_one_letter_code
_entity_poly.pdbx_strand_id
1 'polypeptide(L)'
;MSVDAKIEFPVIEFRSSDLERGTNGWHRLCNKVREACETFGCFEVVYDTISTEVREEMFRLIKELAEVPVERKQKNVLPPPSHGWVGPSSEVSPLYEGFGLGDASNYDSVNNFAQLMWPEGHPRFCDIAHTMGTQLEGWKLRSTMANGSS
;
A
#
# COMPACT_ATOMS: atom_id res chain seq x y z
N MET A 1 36.57 -12.58 -6.02
CA MET A 1 36.12 -11.35 -6.70
C MET A 1 34.60 -11.36 -6.61
N SER A 2 34.02 -10.55 -5.72
CA SER A 2 32.55 -10.42 -5.64
C SER A 2 32.12 -9.63 -6.86
N VAL A 3 31.29 -10.22 -7.72
CA VAL A 3 30.66 -9.49 -8.80
C VAL A 3 29.46 -8.80 -8.17
N ASP A 4 29.55 -7.49 -7.95
CA ASP A 4 28.37 -6.66 -7.63
C ASP A 4 27.48 -6.63 -8.88
N ALA A 5 26.71 -7.70 -9.07
CA ALA A 5 25.67 -7.74 -10.08
C ALA A 5 24.49 -6.93 -9.54
N LYS A 6 24.32 -5.70 -10.05
CA LYS A 6 23.15 -4.88 -9.78
C LYS A 6 21.93 -5.59 -10.37
N ILE A 7 21.03 -6.06 -9.51
CA ILE A 7 19.72 -6.57 -9.94
C ILE A 7 18.87 -5.37 -10.33
N GLU A 8 18.43 -5.32 -11.57
CA GLU A 8 17.48 -4.31 -12.06
C GLU A 8 16.13 -5.01 -12.28
N PHE A 9 15.13 -4.61 -11.51
CA PHE A 9 13.78 -5.14 -11.65
C PHE A 9 13.11 -4.53 -12.90
N PRO A 10 12.26 -5.30 -13.60
CA PRO A 10 11.53 -4.79 -14.74
C PRO A 10 10.54 -3.70 -14.29
N VAL A 11 10.62 -2.53 -14.93
CA VAL A 11 9.63 -1.45 -14.78
C VAL A 11 8.54 -1.66 -15.82
N ILE A 12 7.29 -1.82 -15.38
CA ILE A 12 6.13 -2.03 -16.25
C ILE A 12 5.18 -0.85 -16.11
N GLU A 13 4.91 -0.19 -17.23
CA GLU A 13 3.94 0.91 -17.33
C GLU A 13 2.55 0.36 -17.66
N PHE A 14 1.55 0.74 -16.87
CA PHE A 14 0.16 0.30 -17.04
C PHE A 14 -0.64 1.39 -17.77
N ARG A 15 -0.60 1.38 -19.10
CA ARG A 15 -1.34 2.34 -19.93
C ARG A 15 -2.80 1.93 -20.07
N SER A 16 -3.71 2.90 -20.10
CA SER A 16 -5.15 2.62 -20.26
C SER A 16 -5.47 1.79 -21.50
N SER A 17 -4.77 2.00 -22.62
CA SER A 17 -4.95 1.22 -23.86
C SER A 17 -4.52 -0.25 -23.74
N ASP A 18 -3.60 -0.56 -22.83
CA ASP A 18 -3.12 -1.92 -22.61
C ASP A 18 -3.96 -2.66 -21.55
N LEU A 19 -4.90 -1.98 -20.89
CA LEU A 19 -5.80 -2.56 -19.88
C LEU A 19 -7.11 -3.10 -20.48
N GLU A 20 -7.37 -2.87 -21.75
CA GLU A 20 -8.57 -3.38 -22.43
C GLU A 20 -8.43 -4.87 -22.74
N ARG A 21 -9.17 -5.71 -22.01
CA ARG A 21 -9.17 -7.18 -22.19
C ARG A 21 -9.35 -7.58 -23.64
N GLY A 22 -8.64 -8.63 -24.06
CA GLY A 22 -8.76 -9.20 -25.39
C GLY A 22 -8.00 -8.43 -26.48
N THR A 23 -7.53 -7.21 -26.21
CA THR A 23 -6.68 -6.48 -27.15
C THR A 23 -5.26 -7.05 -27.21
N ASN A 24 -4.54 -6.78 -28.28
CA ASN A 24 -3.12 -7.14 -28.36
C ASN A 24 -2.27 -6.42 -27.28
N GLY A 25 -2.70 -5.23 -26.84
CA GLY A 25 -2.07 -4.49 -25.74
C GLY A 25 -2.14 -5.27 -24.43
N TRP A 26 -3.35 -5.72 -24.06
CA TRP A 26 -3.59 -6.57 -22.90
C TRP A 26 -2.76 -7.84 -22.89
N HIS A 27 -2.75 -8.60 -23.99
CA HIS A 27 -1.96 -9.83 -24.06
C HIS A 27 -0.46 -9.57 -23.88
N ARG A 28 0.08 -8.49 -24.46
CA ARG A 28 1.48 -8.10 -24.27
C ARG A 28 1.76 -7.70 -22.83
N LEU A 29 0.89 -6.93 -22.19
CA LEU A 29 1.03 -6.54 -20.80
C LEU A 29 1.01 -7.75 -19.87
N CYS A 30 0.05 -8.67 -20.05
CA CYS A 30 -0.02 -9.91 -19.28
C CYS A 30 1.25 -10.76 -19.43
N ASN A 31 1.80 -10.85 -20.65
CA ASN A 31 3.03 -11.60 -20.87
C ASN A 31 4.22 -10.97 -20.14
N LYS A 32 4.37 -9.64 -20.19
CA LYS A 32 5.42 -8.92 -19.45
C LYS A 32 5.31 -9.13 -17.94
N VAL A 33 4.09 -9.02 -17.40
CA VAL A 33 3.83 -9.24 -15.97
C VAL A 33 4.17 -10.69 -15.58
N ARG A 34 3.76 -11.67 -16.39
CA ARG A 34 4.08 -13.08 -16.15
C ARG A 34 5.58 -13.32 -16.15
N GLU A 35 6.28 -12.88 -17.17
CA GLU A 35 7.73 -13.05 -17.31
C GLU A 35 8.50 -12.42 -16.14
N ALA A 36 8.09 -11.22 -15.71
CA ALA A 36 8.67 -10.57 -14.54
C ALA A 36 8.44 -11.36 -13.25
N CYS A 37 7.22 -11.84 -13.02
CA CYS A 37 6.91 -12.66 -11.84
C CYS A 37 7.63 -14.01 -11.86
N GLU A 38 7.71 -14.68 -13.01
CA GLU A 38 8.40 -15.98 -13.16
C GLU A 38 9.92 -15.85 -12.97
N THR A 39 10.51 -14.74 -13.41
CA THR A 39 11.97 -14.53 -13.37
C THR A 39 12.44 -13.89 -12.06
N PHE A 40 11.70 -12.90 -11.54
CA PHE A 40 12.14 -12.06 -10.41
C PHE A 40 11.22 -12.15 -9.19
N GLY A 41 10.00 -12.70 -9.33
CA GLY A 41 8.98 -12.69 -8.29
C GLY A 41 8.28 -11.34 -8.08
N CYS A 42 8.75 -10.26 -8.72
CA CYS A 42 8.18 -8.93 -8.63
C CYS A 42 8.55 -8.05 -9.84
N PHE A 43 7.92 -6.89 -9.91
CA PHE A 43 8.20 -5.83 -10.89
C PHE A 43 7.88 -4.47 -10.26
N GLU A 44 8.44 -3.42 -10.83
CA GLU A 44 8.12 -2.05 -10.46
C GLU A 44 7.01 -1.51 -11.38
N VAL A 45 6.12 -0.68 -10.81
CA VAL A 45 5.07 0.00 -11.56
C VAL A 45 5.26 1.49 -11.44
N VAL A 46 5.22 2.18 -12.57
CA VAL A 46 5.16 3.64 -12.58
C VAL A 46 3.77 4.07 -12.13
N TYR A 47 3.73 4.75 -10.99
CA TYR A 47 2.50 5.17 -10.34
C TYR A 47 2.55 6.68 -10.09
N ASP A 48 1.84 7.43 -10.92
CA ASP A 48 1.84 8.91 -10.95
C ASP A 48 0.59 9.52 -10.30
N THR A 49 -0.36 8.70 -9.83
CA THR A 49 -1.65 9.21 -9.31
C THR A 49 -1.59 9.72 -7.86
N ILE A 50 -0.62 9.28 -7.05
CA ILE A 50 -0.36 9.89 -5.73
C ILE A 50 0.73 10.95 -5.88
N SER A 51 0.40 12.19 -5.53
CA SER A 51 1.34 13.31 -5.57
C SER A 51 2.49 13.15 -4.57
N THR A 52 3.63 13.76 -4.86
CA THR A 52 4.80 13.72 -3.97
C THR A 52 4.48 14.29 -2.60
N GLU A 53 3.68 15.37 -2.56
CA GLU A 53 3.29 16.04 -1.32
C GLU A 53 2.49 15.10 -0.40
N VAL A 54 1.54 14.33 -0.93
CA VAL A 54 0.77 13.35 -0.15
C VAL A 54 1.69 12.26 0.40
N ARG A 55 2.65 11.77 -0.39
CA ARG A 55 3.61 10.73 0.06
C ARG A 55 4.50 11.24 1.18
N GLU A 56 5.13 12.39 0.99
CA GLU A 56 6.02 12.99 1.99
C GLU A 56 5.29 13.33 3.28
N GLU A 57 4.06 13.83 3.16
CA GLU A 57 3.20 14.11 4.29
C GLU A 57 2.84 12.82 5.04
N MET A 58 2.43 11.77 4.32
CA MET A 58 2.15 10.47 4.93
C MET A 58 3.39 9.91 5.65
N PHE A 59 4.58 10.00 5.06
CA PHE A 59 5.83 9.57 5.71
C PHE A 59 6.12 10.34 7.01
N ARG A 60 5.79 11.63 7.06
CA ARG A 60 5.93 12.43 8.28
C ARG A 60 4.94 11.95 9.35
N LEU A 61 3.68 11.79 8.98
CA LEU A 61 2.60 11.35 9.87
C LEU A 61 2.82 9.92 10.40
N ILE A 62 3.45 9.03 9.63
CA ILE A 62 3.84 7.69 10.10
C ILE A 62 4.90 7.78 11.21
N LYS A 63 5.82 8.75 11.15
CA LYS A 63 6.79 8.96 12.23
C LYS A 63 6.09 9.43 13.50
N GLU A 64 5.10 10.32 13.38
CA GLU A 64 4.28 10.75 14.52
C GLU A 64 3.47 9.57 15.10
N LEU A 65 2.92 8.71 14.24
CA LEU A 65 2.24 7.48 14.65
C LEU A 65 3.17 6.51 15.41
N ALA A 66 4.43 6.42 14.99
CA ALA A 66 5.47 5.63 15.65
C ALA A 66 5.83 6.16 17.04
N GLU A 67 5.52 7.41 17.37
CA GLU A 67 5.78 8.00 18.69
C GLU A 67 4.61 7.84 19.67
N VAL A 68 3.45 7.37 19.21
CA VAL A 68 2.27 7.14 20.06
C VAL A 68 2.56 6.11 21.16
N PRO A 69 2.02 6.25 22.38
CA PRO A 69 2.22 5.27 23.45
C PRO A 69 1.79 3.85 23.05
N VAL A 70 2.58 2.85 23.46
CA VAL A 70 2.37 1.44 23.08
C VAL A 70 0.98 0.93 23.48
N GLU A 71 0.45 1.40 24.60
CA GLU A 71 -0.87 1.02 25.13
C GLU A 71 -2.00 1.46 24.19
N ARG A 72 -1.79 2.51 23.40
CA ARG A 72 -2.74 2.95 22.38
C ARG A 72 -2.55 2.16 21.09
N LYS A 73 -1.31 1.95 20.66
CA LYS A 73 -0.98 1.15 19.48
C LYS A 73 -1.57 -0.26 19.58
N GLN A 74 -1.47 -0.90 20.75
CA GLN A 74 -2.05 -2.22 21.06
C GLN A 74 -3.58 -2.29 20.91
N LYS A 75 -4.30 -1.16 20.94
CA LYS A 75 -5.75 -1.14 20.71
C LYS A 75 -6.10 -1.31 19.23
N ASN A 76 -5.15 -1.12 18.32
CA ASN A 76 -5.36 -1.42 16.91
C ASN A 76 -5.37 -2.94 16.72
N VAL A 77 -6.56 -3.51 16.65
CA VAL A 77 -6.79 -4.93 16.43
C VAL A 77 -7.63 -5.09 15.17
N LEU A 78 -7.16 -5.90 14.23
CA LEU A 78 -7.90 -6.28 13.05
C LEU A 78 -8.20 -7.79 13.09
N PRO A 79 -9.34 -8.24 12.51
CA PRO A 79 -9.66 -9.65 12.44
C PRO A 79 -8.69 -10.40 11.51
N PRO A 80 -8.34 -11.66 11.81
CA PRO A 80 -7.54 -12.50 10.93
C PRO A 80 -8.12 -12.59 9.51
N PRO A 81 -7.29 -12.66 8.45
CA PRO A 81 -5.83 -12.82 8.49
C PRO A 81 -5.06 -11.50 8.65
N SER A 82 -5.74 -10.37 8.78
CA SER A 82 -5.10 -9.06 8.93
C SER A 82 -4.55 -8.91 10.35
N HIS A 83 -3.42 -8.22 10.48
CA HIS A 83 -2.87 -7.84 11.77
C HIS A 83 -3.08 -6.35 11.95
N GLY A 84 -3.53 -5.94 13.13
CA GLY A 84 -3.64 -4.53 13.51
C GLY A 84 -2.24 -3.97 13.79
N TRP A 85 -1.95 -3.58 15.02
CA TRP A 85 -0.58 -3.22 15.38
C TRP A 85 0.28 -4.48 15.58
N VAL A 86 1.47 -4.46 14.98
CA VAL A 86 2.54 -5.43 15.20
C VAL A 86 3.70 -4.66 15.81
N GLY A 87 4.04 -4.96 17.05
CA GLY A 87 5.15 -4.33 17.74
C GLY A 87 6.42 -5.18 17.76
N PRO A 88 7.54 -4.60 18.22
CA PRO A 88 8.74 -5.37 18.52
C PRO A 88 8.42 -6.40 19.59
N SER A 89 8.40 -7.68 19.20
CA SER A 89 8.17 -8.78 20.12
C SER A 89 9.15 -9.91 19.80
N SER A 90 9.50 -10.69 20.81
CA SER A 90 10.34 -11.88 20.63
C SER A 90 9.69 -12.93 19.74
N GLU A 91 8.36 -12.89 19.56
CA GLU A 91 7.58 -13.88 18.81
C GLU A 91 7.40 -13.51 17.33
N VAL A 92 7.44 -12.22 16.97
CA VAL A 92 7.20 -11.75 15.59
C VAL A 92 8.49 -11.18 14.95
N SER A 93 9.10 -10.18 15.58
CA SER A 93 10.44 -9.65 15.23
C SER A 93 10.80 -8.52 16.18
N PRO A 94 12.05 -8.43 16.68
CA PRO A 94 12.47 -7.32 17.52
C PRO A 94 12.82 -6.04 16.73
N LEU A 95 12.81 -6.09 15.38
CA LEU A 95 13.41 -5.05 14.53
C LEU A 95 12.40 -4.15 13.81
N TYR A 96 11.11 -4.46 13.84
CA TYR A 96 10.11 -3.62 13.17
C TYR A 96 8.86 -3.45 14.01
N GLU A 97 8.18 -2.33 13.79
CA GLU A 97 6.79 -2.13 14.15
C GLU A 97 5.97 -1.85 12.88
N GLY A 98 4.69 -2.18 12.91
CA GLY A 98 3.78 -2.02 11.78
C GLY A 98 2.35 -1.81 12.23
N PHE A 99 1.54 -1.23 11.34
CA PHE A 99 0.12 -0.96 11.57
C PHE A 99 -0.68 -1.43 10.38
N GLY A 100 -1.70 -2.24 10.64
CA GLY A 100 -2.79 -2.47 9.72
C GLY A 100 -3.84 -1.36 9.85
N LEU A 101 -4.24 -0.81 8.71
CA LEU A 101 -5.40 0.08 8.57
C LEU A 101 -6.32 -0.54 7.52
N GLY A 102 -7.48 -1.04 7.97
CA GLY A 102 -8.49 -1.59 7.08
C GLY A 102 -9.29 -0.50 6.39
N ASP A 103 -9.62 -0.71 5.11
CA ASP A 103 -10.52 0.16 4.33
C ASP A 103 -10.11 1.65 4.37
N ALA A 104 -8.88 1.93 3.95
CA ALA A 104 -8.31 3.28 4.00
C ALA A 104 -8.99 4.28 3.06
N SER A 105 -9.82 3.83 2.12
CA SER A 105 -10.65 4.72 1.29
C SER A 105 -11.97 5.12 1.96
N ASN A 106 -12.28 4.55 3.12
CA ASN A 106 -13.41 4.93 3.95
C ASN A 106 -12.93 5.86 5.08
N TYR A 107 -13.34 7.13 5.01
CA TYR A 107 -12.92 8.12 5.98
C TYR A 107 -13.30 7.75 7.43
N ASP A 108 -14.43 7.09 7.65
CA ASP A 108 -14.84 6.67 9.00
C ASP A 108 -13.89 5.62 9.56
N SER A 109 -13.42 4.68 8.73
CA SER A 109 -12.41 3.68 9.11
C SER A 109 -11.10 4.35 9.52
N VAL A 110 -10.64 5.33 8.73
CA VAL A 110 -9.43 6.11 9.04
C VAL A 110 -9.60 6.93 10.32
N ASN A 111 -10.75 7.58 10.48
CA ASN A 111 -11.05 8.37 11.67
C ASN A 111 -11.11 7.51 12.94
N ASN A 112 -11.76 6.34 12.87
CA ASN A 112 -11.80 5.40 13.99
C ASN A 112 -10.39 4.93 14.39
N PHE A 113 -9.53 4.63 13.41
CA PHE A 113 -8.12 4.33 13.67
C PHE A 113 -7.41 5.50 14.35
N ALA A 114 -7.57 6.72 13.83
CA ALA A 114 -6.93 7.91 14.38
C ALA A 114 -7.36 8.16 15.83
N GLN A 115 -8.62 7.92 16.18
CA GLN A 115 -9.14 8.06 17.55
C GLN A 115 -8.52 7.06 18.54
N LEU A 116 -8.09 5.88 18.09
CA LEU A 116 -7.36 4.93 18.94
C LEU A 116 -5.97 5.48 19.33
N MET A 117 -5.31 6.16 18.39
CA MET A 117 -3.94 6.69 18.54
C MET A 117 -3.92 8.05 19.24
N TRP A 118 -4.87 8.91 18.85
CA TRP A 118 -5.05 10.27 19.33
C TRP A 118 -6.51 10.45 19.77
N PRO A 119 -6.82 10.39 21.08
CA PRO A 119 -8.20 10.50 21.59
C PRO A 119 -8.90 11.82 21.23
N GLU A 120 -8.15 12.89 21.02
CA GLU A 120 -8.67 14.19 20.57
C GLU A 120 -8.86 14.25 19.04
N GLY A 121 -8.54 13.16 18.33
CA GLY A 121 -8.53 13.07 16.89
C GLY A 121 -7.22 13.56 16.28
N HIS A 122 -7.08 13.33 14.98
CA HIS A 122 -5.95 13.82 14.20
C HIS A 122 -6.38 14.13 12.76
N PRO A 123 -7.13 15.23 12.51
CA PRO A 123 -7.79 15.49 11.22
C PRO A 123 -6.82 15.45 10.03
N ARG A 124 -5.62 16.01 10.20
CA ARG A 124 -4.56 15.98 9.18
C ARG A 124 -4.13 14.56 8.81
N PHE A 125 -4.12 13.64 9.78
CA PHE A 125 -3.80 12.24 9.51
C PHE A 125 -4.95 11.61 8.72
N CYS A 126 -6.19 11.85 9.15
CA CYS A 126 -7.37 11.34 8.48
C CYS A 126 -7.42 11.76 7.02
N ASP A 127 -7.25 13.04 6.73
CA ASP A 127 -7.31 13.59 5.38
C ASP A 127 -6.24 12.97 4.45
N ILE A 128 -5.00 12.89 4.93
CA ILE A 128 -3.87 12.39 4.13
C ILE A 128 -3.94 10.88 3.94
N ALA A 129 -4.21 10.12 4.99
CA ALA A 129 -4.33 8.67 4.91
C ALA A 129 -5.53 8.26 4.03
N HIS A 130 -6.66 8.97 4.16
CA HIS A 130 -7.82 8.77 3.30
C HIS A 130 -7.50 9.09 1.84
N THR A 131 -6.90 10.25 1.57
CA THR A 131 -6.51 10.65 0.21
C THR A 131 -5.61 9.62 -0.44
N MET A 132 -4.59 9.14 0.28
CA MET A 132 -3.68 8.11 -0.19
C MET A 132 -4.43 6.77 -0.43
N GLY A 133 -5.30 6.37 0.49
CA GLY A 133 -6.12 5.16 0.37
C GLY A 133 -7.04 5.17 -0.85
N THR A 134 -7.79 6.26 -1.06
CA THR A 134 -8.67 6.42 -2.22
C THR A 134 -7.89 6.39 -3.54
N GLN A 135 -6.71 7.00 -3.60
CA GLN A 135 -5.87 6.98 -4.80
C GLN A 135 -5.34 5.56 -5.10
N LEU A 136 -4.84 4.85 -4.08
CA LEU A 136 -4.39 3.46 -4.19
C LEU A 136 -5.51 2.54 -4.70
N GLU A 137 -6.73 2.68 -4.16
CA GLU A 137 -7.88 1.89 -4.60
C GLU A 137 -8.37 2.25 -6.00
N GLY A 138 -8.37 3.53 -6.36
CA GLY A 138 -8.72 3.98 -7.71
C GLY A 138 -7.84 3.30 -8.78
N TRP A 139 -6.57 3.05 -8.47
CA TRP A 139 -5.69 2.28 -9.33
C TRP A 139 -6.03 0.78 -9.35
N LYS A 140 -6.36 0.20 -8.19
CA LYS A 140 -6.84 -1.19 -8.09
C LYS A 140 -8.12 -1.42 -8.90
N LEU A 141 -9.04 -0.47 -8.93
CA LEU A 141 -10.26 -0.55 -9.75
C LEU A 141 -9.95 -0.46 -11.24
N ARG A 142 -9.01 0.39 -11.65
CA ARG A 142 -8.55 0.48 -13.05
C ARG A 142 -7.85 -0.81 -13.52
N SER A 143 -7.12 -1.50 -12.63
CA SER A 143 -6.52 -2.80 -12.93
C SER A 143 -7.50 -3.99 -12.80
N THR A 144 -8.54 -3.87 -11.98
CA THR A 144 -9.55 -4.94 -11.78
C THR A 144 -10.73 -4.87 -12.75
N MET A 145 -11.08 -3.69 -13.29
CA MET A 145 -12.04 -3.61 -14.41
C MET A 145 -11.49 -4.27 -15.69
N ALA A 146 -10.17 -4.50 -15.75
CA ALA A 146 -9.54 -5.40 -16.72
C ALA A 146 -9.69 -6.90 -16.38
N ASN A 147 -10.41 -7.27 -15.31
CA ASN A 147 -10.69 -8.64 -14.88
C ASN A 147 -12.21 -8.95 -14.78
N GLY A 148 -13.10 -8.10 -15.30
CA GLY A 148 -14.55 -8.34 -15.32
C GLY A 148 -14.94 -9.55 -16.18
N SER A 149 -15.44 -10.58 -15.51
CA SER A 149 -15.80 -11.97 -15.83
C SER A 149 -16.36 -12.29 -17.23
N SER A 150 -15.91 -13.43 -17.74
CA SER A 150 -16.64 -14.31 -18.65
C SER A 150 -17.81 -14.99 -17.94
#